data_AF-A0A921T057-F1
#
_entry.id   AF-A0A921T057-F1
#
_cell.length_a   1.000
_cell.length_b   1.000
_cell.length_c   1.000
_cell.angle_alpha   90.00
_cell.angle_beta   90.00
_cell.angle_gamma   90.00
#
_symmetry.space_group_name_H-M   'P 1'
#
loop_
_entity.id
_entity.type
_entity.pdbx_description
1 polymer ?
#
loop_
_entity_poly.entity_id
_entity_poly.type
_entity_poly.pdbx_seq_one_letter_code
_entity_poly.pdbx_strand_id
1 'polypeptide(L)'
;MGVIDIISILLGIAVGIIAGYFVRKNIYESKIGQANSEADRIIKQAEDDSKRIHKEKLLEAQEEIHKLRTESERENKERRSDLQKFERRVIQKEEILDKKLHNLEQKETSLGDKLKNVARKEEEIEAIKAQQLEKLESISGITSDKAKEIILTNAERDVRREMSIMIKEIESQAKEEAEKKSREIIGYAIQKCAADHVAETTVTVVNLPNDEMKGRIIGREGRNIRTLETLTGIDLIIDDTPEAVILSGFDPIRREVARIALEKLIADGRIHPARIEEMVEKARKEVDNIIKEYGEQAAFETGVHGIHPELIKLLGRLNYRTSYGQNVLKHSIEVAHIAGIMAAEIGADIRLAKRAGLLHDIGKAVDHEMEGTHVEIGMDLLKRYKESKEVVHAMSTHHGDYEPQTIEAVLVTAADAISAARPGARRETLEAYIRRLEKLEEIANSYEGVDKSFAIQAGREIRIMVKPENVSDEDIHLLARDMTKRIEDELEYPGQIKVSIIRETRAIEYAK
;
A
#
# COMPACT_ATOMS: atom_id res chain seq x y z
N MET A 1 -35.42 63.06 83.39
CA MET A 1 -36.20 63.16 82.15
C MET A 1 -37.62 63.47 82.51
N GLY A 2 -38.17 64.56 81.97
CA GLY A 2 -39.59 64.86 82.14
C GLY A 2 -40.45 63.86 81.36
N VAL A 3 -41.72 63.71 81.73
CA VAL A 3 -42.69 62.84 81.03
C VAL A 3 -42.75 63.17 79.52
N ILE A 4 -42.54 64.43 79.16
CA ILE A 4 -42.52 64.92 77.77
C ILE A 4 -41.34 64.35 76.97
N ASP A 5 -40.17 64.18 77.60
CA ASP A 5 -38.98 63.63 76.93
C ASP A 5 -39.19 62.15 76.56
N ILE A 6 -39.80 61.38 77.47
CA ILE A 6 -40.08 59.95 77.29
C ILE A 6 -41.11 59.74 76.16
N ILE A 7 -42.15 60.58 76.11
CA ILE A 7 -43.17 60.52 75.04
C ILE A 7 -42.54 60.86 73.67
N SER A 8 -41.64 61.84 73.63
CA SER A 8 -40.96 62.27 72.40
C SER A 8 -40.01 61.17 71.86
N ILE A 9 -39.30 60.48 72.76
CA ILE A 9 -38.45 59.33 72.40
C ILE A 9 -39.30 58.16 71.89
N LEU A 10 -40.42 57.83 72.57
CA LEU A 10 -41.32 56.76 72.13
C LEU A 10 -41.96 57.05 70.77
N LEU A 11 -42.34 58.31 70.50
CA LEU A 11 -42.87 58.73 69.21
C LEU A 11 -41.81 58.64 68.11
N GLY A 12 -40.57 59.06 68.40
CA GLY A 12 -39.44 58.91 67.48
C GLY A 12 -39.13 57.45 67.13
N ILE A 13 -39.19 56.55 68.11
CA ILE A 13 -39.03 55.10 67.89
C ILE A 13 -40.18 54.55 67.04
N ALA A 14 -41.42 54.92 67.33
CA ALA A 14 -42.58 54.48 66.54
C ALA A 14 -42.50 54.92 65.08
N VAL A 15 -42.15 56.19 64.83
CA VAL A 15 -41.96 56.73 63.48
C VAL A 15 -40.76 56.06 62.79
N GLY A 16 -39.67 55.83 63.52
CA GLY A 16 -38.48 55.12 62.99
C GLY A 16 -38.76 53.68 62.58
N ILE A 17 -39.57 52.95 63.35
CA ILE A 17 -39.99 51.57 63.02
C ILE A 17 -40.88 51.57 61.78
N ILE A 18 -41.84 52.49 61.69
CA ILE A 18 -42.74 52.60 60.53
C ILE A 18 -41.94 52.95 59.27
N ALA A 19 -41.07 53.98 59.34
CA ALA A 19 -40.22 54.37 58.21
C ALA A 19 -39.26 53.23 57.80
N GLY A 20 -38.63 52.56 58.78
CA GLY A 20 -37.77 51.42 58.54
C GLY A 20 -38.49 50.24 57.89
N TYR A 21 -39.74 49.97 58.28
CA TYR A 21 -40.57 48.93 57.66
C TYR A 21 -40.88 49.25 56.19
N PHE A 22 -41.27 50.49 55.87
CA PHE A 22 -41.53 50.90 54.49
C PHE A 22 -40.28 50.87 53.60
N VAL A 23 -39.14 51.35 54.10
CA VAL A 23 -37.86 51.29 53.38
C VAL A 23 -37.44 49.84 53.14
N ARG A 24 -37.54 48.99 54.16
CA ARG A 24 -37.26 47.56 54.04
C ARG A 24 -38.19 46.91 53.01
N LYS A 25 -39.50 47.16 53.09
CA LYS A 25 -40.48 46.62 52.14
C LYS A 25 -40.13 46.99 50.69
N ASN A 26 -39.82 48.27 50.43
CA ASN A 26 -39.46 48.74 49.10
C ASN A 26 -38.17 48.10 48.55
N ILE A 27 -37.13 47.95 49.39
CA ILE A 27 -35.89 47.27 48.99
C ILE A 27 -36.13 45.80 48.68
N TYR A 28 -36.95 45.10 49.47
CA TYR A 28 -37.29 43.70 49.23
C TYR A 28 -38.12 43.53 47.96
N GLU A 29 -39.13 44.38 47.73
CA GLU A 29 -39.93 44.36 46.50
C GLU A 29 -39.08 44.66 45.26
N SER A 30 -38.16 45.63 45.34
CA SER A 30 -37.20 45.91 44.25
C SER A 30 -36.26 44.74 43.99
N LYS A 31 -35.73 44.10 45.04
CA LYS A 31 -34.83 42.94 44.91
C LYS A 31 -35.55 41.71 44.34
N ILE A 32 -36.80 41.48 44.71
CA ILE A 32 -37.66 40.43 44.13
C ILE A 32 -37.96 40.77 42.65
N GLY A 33 -38.26 42.02 42.33
CA GLY A 33 -38.48 42.46 40.95
C GLY A 33 -37.25 42.26 40.06
N GLN A 34 -36.05 42.57 40.57
CA GLN A 34 -34.80 42.31 39.86
C GLN A 34 -34.52 40.82 39.69
N ALA A 35 -34.77 40.01 40.73
CA ALA A 35 -34.59 38.56 40.65
C ALA A 35 -35.54 37.91 39.63
N ASN A 36 -36.81 38.36 39.58
CA ASN A 36 -37.77 37.89 38.59
C ASN A 36 -37.39 38.31 37.17
N SER A 37 -36.95 39.56 36.97
CA SER A 37 -36.49 40.05 35.67
C SER A 37 -35.26 39.28 35.15
N GLU A 38 -34.31 38.97 36.04
CA GLU A 38 -33.14 38.17 35.66
C GLU A 38 -33.53 36.71 35.38
N ALA A 39 -34.46 36.13 36.14
CA ALA A 39 -34.99 34.79 35.86
C ALA A 39 -35.68 34.73 34.48
N ASP A 40 -36.52 35.72 34.16
CA ASP A 40 -37.16 35.83 32.85
C ASP A 40 -36.12 36.00 31.73
N ARG A 41 -35.04 36.77 31.98
CA ARG A 41 -33.95 36.94 31.01
C ARG A 41 -33.21 35.62 30.76
N ILE A 42 -32.92 34.85 31.81
CA ILE A 42 -32.27 33.54 31.70
C ILE A 42 -33.15 32.57 30.91
N ILE A 43 -34.45 32.51 31.20
CA ILE A 43 -35.39 31.65 30.47
C ILE A 43 -35.43 32.02 28.99
N LYS A 44 -35.58 33.32 28.69
CA LYS A 44 -35.62 33.80 27.31
C LYS A 44 -34.31 33.50 26.55
N GLN A 45 -33.17 33.69 27.22
CA GLN A 45 -31.87 33.37 26.64
C GLN A 45 -31.74 31.86 26.35
N ALA A 46 -32.18 31.00 27.28
CA ALA A 46 -32.19 29.56 27.08
C ALA A 46 -33.11 29.14 25.92
N GLU A 47 -34.27 29.77 25.75
CA GLU A 47 -35.17 29.53 24.61
C GLU A 47 -34.54 29.94 23.28
N ASP A 48 -33.89 31.11 23.23
CA ASP A 48 -33.24 31.61 22.03
C ASP A 48 -32.01 30.75 21.66
N ASP A 49 -31.23 30.33 22.65
CA ASP A 49 -30.12 29.39 22.47
C ASP A 49 -30.61 28.02 21.99
N SER A 50 -31.69 27.49 22.56
CA SER A 50 -32.30 26.24 22.11
C SER A 50 -32.77 26.32 20.65
N LYS A 51 -33.40 27.43 20.24
CA LYS A 51 -33.81 27.65 18.85
C LYS A 51 -32.63 27.73 17.91
N ARG A 52 -31.54 28.39 18.33
CA ARG A 52 -30.30 28.50 17.57
C ARG A 52 -29.66 27.13 17.36
N ILE A 53 -29.47 26.35 18.44
CA ILE A 53 -28.89 25.00 18.38
C ILE A 53 -29.74 24.09 17.49
N HIS A 54 -31.07 24.15 17.62
CA HIS A 54 -31.96 23.34 16.79
C HIS A 54 -31.82 23.69 15.29
N LYS A 55 -31.74 24.98 14.96
CA LYS A 55 -31.55 25.42 13.57
C LYS A 55 -30.19 25.03 13.01
N GLU A 56 -29.14 25.14 13.82
CA GLU A 56 -27.78 24.73 13.45
C GLU A 56 -27.70 23.23 13.18
N LYS A 57 -28.24 22.40 14.09
CA LYS A 57 -28.31 20.94 13.90
C LYS A 57 -29.14 20.54 12.68
N LEU A 58 -30.22 21.26 12.39
CA LEU A 58 -31.03 21.01 11.20
C LEU A 58 -30.25 21.33 9.91
N LEU A 59 -29.46 22.42 9.91
CA LEU A 59 -28.62 22.79 8.77
C LEU A 59 -27.48 21.78 8.57
N GLU A 60 -26.81 21.35 9.64
CA GLU A 60 -25.78 20.31 9.58
C GLU A 60 -26.35 19.01 8.98
N ALA A 61 -27.53 18.58 9.44
CA ALA A 61 -28.19 17.39 8.91
C ALA A 61 -28.57 17.55 7.42
N GLN A 62 -29.00 18.74 7.00
CA GLN A 62 -29.29 19.02 5.59
C GLN A 62 -28.02 18.99 4.72
N GLU A 63 -26.91 19.53 5.21
CA GLU A 63 -25.61 19.46 4.52
C GLU A 63 -25.10 18.02 4.40
N GLU A 64 -25.24 17.22 5.46
CA GLU A 64 -24.84 15.81 5.46
C GLU A 64 -25.68 14.98 4.48
N ILE A 65 -27.01 15.18 4.49
CA ILE A 65 -27.91 14.54 3.51
C ILE A 65 -27.53 14.95 2.08
N HIS A 66 -27.21 16.23 1.86
CA HIS A 66 -26.80 16.70 0.54
C HIS A 66 -25.47 16.07 0.10
N LYS A 67 -24.48 15.98 0.99
CA LYS A 67 -23.20 15.32 0.73
C LYS A 67 -23.39 13.84 0.38
N LEU A 68 -24.14 13.10 1.21
CA LEU A 68 -24.46 11.69 0.97
C LEU A 68 -25.17 11.48 -0.37
N ARG A 69 -26.08 12.39 -0.74
CA ARG A 69 -26.78 12.33 -2.03
C ARG A 69 -25.83 12.56 -3.21
N THR A 70 -24.96 13.58 -3.13
CA THR A 70 -23.95 13.86 -4.16
C THR A 70 -22.97 12.69 -4.32
N GLU A 71 -22.54 12.09 -3.21
CA GLU A 71 -21.65 10.92 -3.24
C GLU A 71 -22.33 9.70 -3.87
N SER A 72 -23.58 9.41 -3.49
CA SER A 72 -24.38 8.33 -4.08
C SER A 72 -24.65 8.54 -5.58
N GLU A 73 -24.89 9.78 -6.01
CA GLU A 73 -25.04 10.11 -7.43
C GLU A 73 -23.72 9.91 -8.20
N ARG A 74 -22.58 10.23 -7.58
CA ARG A 74 -21.26 9.99 -8.18
C ARG A 74 -20.97 8.50 -8.30
N GLU A 75 -21.19 7.73 -7.24
CA GLU A 75 -21.00 6.27 -7.24
C GLU A 75 -21.90 5.59 -8.28
N ASN A 76 -23.17 5.98 -8.38
CA ASN A 76 -24.08 5.47 -9.40
C ASN A 76 -23.61 5.79 -10.82
N LYS A 77 -23.05 7.00 -11.04
CA LYS A 77 -22.50 7.40 -12.33
C LYS A 77 -21.28 6.58 -12.71
N GLU A 78 -20.36 6.34 -11.77
CA GLU A 78 -19.18 5.50 -11.96
C GLU A 78 -19.60 4.05 -12.27
N ARG A 79 -20.48 3.48 -11.45
CA ARG A 79 -21.02 2.13 -11.65
C ARG A 79 -21.70 1.95 -13.00
N ARG A 80 -22.45 2.97 -13.45
CA ARG A 80 -23.09 2.98 -14.78
C ARG A 80 -22.06 3.07 -15.92
N SER A 81 -20.98 3.83 -15.74
CA SER A 81 -19.87 3.89 -16.71
C SER A 81 -19.16 2.54 -16.84
N ASP A 82 -18.92 1.87 -15.73
CA ASP A 82 -18.26 0.57 -15.74
C ASP A 82 -19.14 -0.53 -16.35
N LEU A 83 -20.44 -0.53 -16.03
CA LEU A 83 -21.42 -1.39 -16.70
C LEU A 83 -21.40 -1.22 -18.23
N GLN A 84 -21.36 0.02 -18.73
CA GLN A 84 -21.25 0.29 -20.16
C GLN A 84 -19.94 -0.22 -20.78
N LYS A 85 -18.81 -0.16 -20.05
CA LYS A 85 -17.54 -0.74 -20.52
C LYS A 85 -17.61 -2.27 -20.59
N PHE A 86 -18.22 -2.90 -19.58
CA PHE A 86 -18.43 -4.34 -19.57
C PHE A 86 -19.33 -4.78 -20.73
N GLU A 87 -20.44 -4.08 -20.96
CA GLU A 87 -21.37 -4.36 -22.06
C GLU A 87 -20.68 -4.28 -23.43
N ARG A 88 -19.89 -3.23 -23.68
CA ARG A 88 -19.08 -3.11 -24.92
C ARG A 88 -18.10 -4.27 -25.08
N ARG A 89 -17.45 -4.70 -23.99
CA ARG A 89 -16.50 -5.83 -24.04
C ARG A 89 -17.20 -7.15 -24.33
N VAL A 90 -18.42 -7.35 -23.82
CA VAL A 90 -19.24 -8.54 -24.12
C VAL A 90 -19.64 -8.55 -25.59
N ILE A 91 -20.14 -7.43 -26.13
CA ILE A 91 -20.51 -7.31 -27.55
C ILE A 91 -19.30 -7.59 -28.45
N GLN A 92 -18.13 -7.03 -28.13
CA GLN A 92 -16.90 -7.32 -28.89
C GLN A 92 -16.52 -8.81 -28.85
N LYS A 93 -16.72 -9.48 -27.71
CA LYS A 93 -16.48 -10.92 -27.61
C LYS A 93 -17.48 -11.72 -28.44
N GLU A 94 -18.76 -11.35 -28.45
CA GLU A 94 -19.79 -11.97 -29.29
C GLU A 94 -19.44 -11.82 -30.78
N GLU A 95 -19.07 -10.62 -31.24
CA GLU A 95 -18.67 -10.40 -32.64
C GLU A 95 -17.45 -11.24 -33.05
N ILE A 96 -16.47 -11.41 -32.15
CA ILE A 96 -15.31 -12.27 -32.39
C ILE A 96 -15.73 -13.74 -32.43
N LEU A 97 -16.65 -14.15 -31.57
CA LEU A 97 -17.17 -15.52 -31.53
C LEU A 97 -17.92 -15.85 -32.83
N ASP A 98 -18.77 -14.95 -33.31
CA ASP A 98 -19.49 -15.08 -34.58
C ASP A 98 -18.53 -15.20 -35.76
N LYS A 99 -17.48 -14.37 -35.81
CA LYS A 99 -16.44 -14.50 -36.84
C LYS A 99 -15.72 -15.85 -36.77
N LYS A 100 -15.45 -16.36 -35.57
CA LYS A 100 -14.84 -17.70 -35.39
C LYS A 100 -15.78 -18.81 -35.83
N LEU A 101 -17.06 -18.72 -35.51
CA LEU A 101 -18.10 -19.65 -35.96
C LEU A 101 -18.17 -19.69 -37.49
N HIS A 102 -18.23 -18.52 -38.13
CA HIS A 102 -18.26 -18.45 -39.59
C HIS A 102 -17.00 -19.05 -40.25
N ASN A 103 -15.82 -18.78 -39.68
CA ASN A 103 -14.57 -19.39 -40.14
C ASN A 103 -14.54 -20.91 -39.93
N LEU A 104 -15.15 -21.42 -38.85
CA LEU A 104 -15.30 -22.84 -38.59
C LEU A 104 -16.21 -23.50 -39.62
N GLU A 105 -17.38 -22.91 -39.91
CA GLU A 105 -18.29 -23.39 -40.95
C GLU A 105 -17.62 -23.42 -42.33
N GLN A 106 -16.87 -22.38 -42.70
CA GLN A 106 -16.10 -22.39 -43.96
C GLN A 106 -15.05 -23.49 -44.00
N LYS A 107 -14.34 -23.72 -42.88
CA LYS A 107 -13.38 -24.82 -42.76
C LYS A 107 -14.06 -26.17 -42.87
N GLU A 108 -15.20 -26.36 -42.21
CA GLU A 108 -15.97 -27.60 -42.23
C GLU A 108 -16.46 -27.92 -43.64
N THR A 109 -16.96 -26.91 -44.35
CA THR A 109 -17.35 -27.03 -45.77
C THR A 109 -16.16 -27.42 -46.64
N SER A 110 -15.02 -26.73 -46.47
CA SER A 110 -13.78 -27.05 -47.19
C SER A 110 -13.27 -28.46 -46.85
N LEU A 111 -13.39 -28.90 -45.60
CA LEU A 111 -13.02 -30.24 -45.17
C LEU A 111 -13.92 -31.29 -45.80
N GLY A 112 -15.23 -31.03 -45.86
CA GLY A 112 -16.21 -31.87 -46.54
C GLY A 112 -15.89 -32.04 -48.03
N ASP A 113 -15.51 -30.96 -48.72
CA ASP A 113 -15.08 -31.02 -50.11
C ASP A 113 -13.76 -31.76 -50.30
N LYS A 114 -12.83 -31.63 -49.36
CA LYS A 114 -11.59 -32.43 -49.35
C LYS A 114 -11.88 -33.90 -49.11
N LEU A 115 -12.76 -34.24 -48.17
CA LEU A 115 -13.17 -35.62 -47.90
C LEU A 115 -13.84 -36.26 -49.11
N LYS A 116 -14.71 -35.54 -49.82
CA LYS A 116 -15.28 -36.02 -51.10
C LYS A 116 -14.20 -36.24 -52.17
N ASN A 117 -13.22 -35.34 -52.26
CA ASN A 117 -12.10 -35.51 -53.18
C ASN A 117 -11.18 -36.68 -52.78
N VAL A 118 -10.97 -36.91 -51.49
CA VAL A 118 -10.22 -38.06 -50.98
C VAL A 118 -10.96 -39.35 -51.30
N ALA A 119 -12.26 -39.43 -51.02
CA ALA A 119 -13.09 -40.60 -51.36
C ALA A 119 -13.05 -40.91 -52.87
N ARG A 120 -13.13 -39.88 -53.73
CA ARG A 120 -12.98 -40.06 -55.18
C ARG A 120 -11.58 -40.56 -55.57
N LYS A 121 -10.54 -40.02 -54.94
CA LYS A 121 -9.17 -40.48 -55.14
C LYS A 121 -8.95 -41.90 -54.61
N GLU A 122 -9.58 -42.30 -53.51
CA GLU A 122 -9.55 -43.67 -53.01
C GLU A 122 -10.21 -44.62 -54.01
N GLU A 123 -11.35 -44.25 -54.59
CA GLU A 123 -11.99 -45.02 -55.67
C GLU A 123 -11.09 -45.14 -56.91
N GLU A 124 -10.48 -44.04 -57.34
CA GLU A 124 -9.50 -44.04 -58.44
C GLU A 124 -8.26 -44.88 -58.09
N ILE A 125 -7.75 -44.77 -56.87
CA ILE A 125 -6.61 -45.55 -56.38
C ILE A 125 -6.97 -47.03 -56.35
N GLU A 126 -8.13 -47.42 -55.86
CA GLU A 126 -8.50 -48.84 -55.77
C GLU A 126 -8.75 -49.43 -57.16
N ALA A 127 -9.24 -48.63 -58.12
CA ALA A 127 -9.28 -49.00 -59.53
C ALA A 127 -7.87 -49.14 -60.15
N ILE A 128 -6.96 -48.20 -59.86
CA ILE A 128 -5.56 -48.27 -60.31
C ILE A 128 -4.83 -49.45 -59.65
N LYS A 129 -5.12 -49.75 -58.39
CA LYS A 129 -4.54 -50.84 -57.59
C LYS A 129 -5.05 -52.19 -58.08
N ALA A 130 -6.31 -52.29 -58.51
CA ALA A 130 -6.82 -53.45 -59.23
C ALA A 130 -6.10 -53.65 -60.58
N GLN A 131 -5.91 -52.57 -61.37
CA GLN A 131 -5.11 -52.61 -62.61
C GLN A 131 -3.62 -52.90 -62.36
N GLN A 132 -3.07 -52.43 -61.23
CA GLN A 132 -1.70 -52.70 -60.81
C GLN A 132 -1.55 -54.14 -60.34
N LEU A 133 -2.53 -54.71 -59.63
CA LEU A 133 -2.56 -56.12 -59.26
C LEU A 133 -2.57 -57.01 -60.51
N GLU A 134 -3.41 -56.69 -61.50
CA GLU A 134 -3.45 -57.37 -62.80
C GLU A 134 -2.12 -57.22 -63.59
N LYS A 135 -1.45 -56.06 -63.47
CA LYS A 135 -0.12 -55.81 -64.05
C LYS A 135 1.05 -56.41 -63.23
N LEU A 136 0.91 -56.54 -61.91
CA LEU A 136 1.90 -57.11 -61.00
C LEU A 136 1.86 -58.65 -61.05
N GLU A 137 0.68 -59.23 -61.22
CA GLU A 137 0.46 -60.64 -61.57
C GLU A 137 1.13 -60.99 -62.90
N SER A 138 1.24 -60.03 -63.83
CA SER A 138 1.92 -60.22 -65.11
C SER A 138 3.41 -59.85 -65.13
N ILE A 139 3.95 -59.13 -64.14
CA ILE A 139 5.34 -58.59 -64.23
C ILE A 139 6.26 -58.93 -63.04
N SER A 140 5.78 -59.23 -61.82
CA SER A 140 6.70 -59.21 -60.67
C SER A 140 7.12 -60.59 -60.15
N GLY A 141 8.29 -61.04 -60.61
CA GLY A 141 9.14 -62.01 -59.89
C GLY A 141 9.78 -61.42 -58.62
N ILE A 142 8.99 -60.75 -57.78
CA ILE A 142 9.38 -60.34 -56.42
C ILE A 142 8.44 -61.05 -55.45
N THR A 143 9.01 -61.78 -54.50
CA THR A 143 8.25 -62.51 -53.47
C THR A 143 7.45 -61.53 -52.60
N SER A 144 6.16 -61.82 -52.42
CA SER A 144 5.15 -61.03 -51.65
C SER A 144 5.68 -60.48 -50.31
N ASP A 145 6.53 -61.24 -49.63
CA ASP A 145 7.10 -60.89 -48.33
C ASP A 145 7.97 -59.62 -48.35
N LYS A 146 8.73 -59.40 -49.44
CA LYS A 146 9.63 -58.23 -49.56
C LYS A 146 8.87 -56.92 -49.80
N ALA A 147 7.74 -56.99 -50.50
CA ALA A 147 6.87 -55.84 -50.70
C ALA A 147 6.16 -55.45 -49.39
N LYS A 148 5.72 -56.45 -48.61
CA LYS A 148 5.08 -56.27 -47.32
C LYS A 148 6.03 -55.61 -46.31
N GLU A 149 7.30 -56.01 -46.28
CA GLU A 149 8.32 -55.45 -45.40
C GLU A 149 8.58 -53.95 -45.67
N ILE A 150 8.68 -53.55 -46.93
CA ILE A 150 8.89 -52.14 -47.33
C ILE A 150 7.69 -51.27 -46.93
N ILE A 151 6.47 -51.77 -47.13
CA ILE A 151 5.24 -51.05 -46.78
C ILE A 151 5.14 -50.88 -45.26
N LEU A 152 5.39 -51.94 -44.49
CA LEU A 152 5.37 -51.88 -43.03
C LEU A 152 6.42 -50.93 -42.47
N THR A 153 7.64 -50.92 -43.03
CA THR A 153 8.74 -50.04 -42.59
C THR A 153 8.42 -48.56 -42.84
N ASN A 154 7.81 -48.23 -43.98
CA ASN A 154 7.41 -46.85 -44.28
C ASN A 154 6.24 -46.41 -43.40
N ALA A 155 5.23 -47.27 -43.19
CA ALA A 155 4.11 -46.99 -42.30
C ALA A 155 4.57 -46.76 -40.85
N GLU A 156 5.52 -47.56 -40.34
CA GLU A 156 6.07 -47.36 -39.01
C GLU A 156 6.78 -46.01 -38.87
N ARG A 157 7.53 -45.59 -39.89
CA ARG A 157 8.23 -44.30 -39.90
C ARG A 157 7.26 -43.12 -39.89
N ASP A 158 6.18 -43.21 -40.65
CA ASP A 158 5.17 -42.16 -40.73
C ASP A 158 4.37 -42.07 -39.42
N VAL A 159 3.99 -43.20 -38.82
CA VAL A 159 3.34 -43.26 -37.50
C VAL A 159 4.24 -42.67 -36.40
N ARG A 160 5.55 -42.99 -36.39
CA ARG A 160 6.49 -42.39 -35.42
C ARG A 160 6.59 -40.87 -35.56
N ARG A 161 6.53 -40.35 -36.78
CA ARG A 161 6.57 -38.91 -37.05
C ARG A 161 5.28 -38.24 -36.58
N GLU A 162 4.12 -38.81 -36.87
CA GLU A 162 2.83 -38.31 -36.41
C GLU A 162 2.73 -38.35 -34.88
N MET A 163 3.15 -39.46 -34.24
CA MET A 163 3.23 -39.54 -32.79
C MET A 163 4.13 -38.46 -32.18
N SER A 164 5.29 -38.17 -32.78
CA SER A 164 6.19 -37.13 -32.27
C SER A 164 5.58 -35.73 -32.35
N ILE A 165 4.80 -35.46 -33.40
CA ILE A 165 4.06 -34.20 -33.55
C ILE A 165 2.94 -34.13 -32.52
N MET A 166 2.17 -35.22 -32.37
CA MET A 166 1.09 -35.32 -31.39
C MET A 166 1.60 -35.15 -29.95
N ILE A 167 2.73 -35.76 -29.59
CA ILE A 167 3.36 -35.59 -28.27
C ILE A 167 3.72 -34.12 -28.04
N LYS A 168 4.39 -33.47 -28.99
CA LYS A 168 4.73 -32.03 -28.88
C LYS A 168 3.51 -31.14 -28.76
N GLU A 169 2.44 -31.46 -29.48
CA GLU A 169 1.19 -30.71 -29.43
C GLU A 169 0.50 -30.86 -28.07
N ILE A 170 0.45 -32.09 -27.53
CA ILE A 170 -0.07 -32.37 -26.19
C ILE A 170 0.78 -31.69 -25.12
N GLU A 171 2.10 -31.75 -25.20
CA GLU A 171 3.00 -31.05 -24.26
C GLU A 171 2.80 -29.53 -24.31
N SER A 172 2.65 -28.96 -25.52
CA SER A 172 2.38 -27.53 -25.70
C SER A 172 1.02 -27.14 -25.10
N GLN A 173 -0.02 -27.93 -25.35
CA GLN A 173 -1.36 -27.70 -24.78
C GLN A 173 -1.34 -27.79 -23.26
N ALA A 174 -0.67 -28.81 -22.70
CA ALA A 174 -0.52 -28.97 -21.26
C ALA A 174 0.22 -27.78 -20.64
N LYS A 175 1.26 -27.25 -21.31
CA LYS A 175 2.00 -26.06 -20.87
C LYS A 175 1.12 -24.81 -20.89
N GLU A 176 0.36 -24.60 -21.96
CA GLU A 176 -0.56 -23.45 -22.08
C GLU A 176 -1.68 -23.50 -21.03
N GLU A 177 -2.24 -24.68 -20.78
CA GLU A 177 -3.25 -24.88 -19.74
C GLU A 177 -2.68 -24.68 -18.33
N ALA A 178 -1.47 -25.16 -18.07
CA ALA A 178 -0.76 -24.94 -16.81
C ALA A 178 -0.47 -23.45 -16.57
N GLU A 179 -0.04 -22.71 -17.59
CA GLU A 179 0.20 -21.27 -17.50
C GLU A 179 -1.10 -20.48 -17.26
N LYS A 180 -2.21 -20.91 -17.86
CA LYS A 180 -3.53 -20.33 -17.61
C LYS A 180 -3.98 -20.57 -16.16
N LYS A 181 -3.93 -21.82 -15.68
CA LYS A 181 -4.30 -22.16 -14.29
C LYS A 181 -3.41 -21.45 -13.28
N SER A 182 -2.11 -21.35 -13.54
CA SER A 182 -1.17 -20.64 -12.66
C SER A 182 -1.56 -19.17 -12.50
N ARG A 183 -1.92 -18.49 -13.60
CA ARG A 183 -2.41 -17.10 -13.57
C ARG A 183 -3.72 -16.97 -12.81
N GLU A 184 -4.64 -17.93 -12.94
CA GLU A 184 -5.90 -17.96 -12.19
C GLU A 184 -5.67 -18.11 -10.68
N ILE A 185 -4.81 -19.04 -10.27
CA ILE A 185 -4.45 -19.27 -8.86
C ILE A 185 -3.77 -18.05 -8.25
N ILE A 186 -2.78 -17.48 -8.94
CA ILE A 186 -2.10 -16.26 -8.49
C ILE A 186 -3.08 -15.10 -8.39
N GLY A 187 -3.94 -14.92 -9.40
CA GLY A 187 -4.98 -13.87 -9.38
C GLY A 187 -5.95 -14.02 -8.21
N TYR A 188 -6.38 -15.24 -7.93
CA TYR A 188 -7.25 -15.55 -6.79
C TYR A 188 -6.58 -15.28 -5.45
N ALA A 189 -5.31 -15.71 -5.29
CA ALA A 189 -4.53 -15.45 -4.08
C ALA A 189 -4.34 -13.95 -3.84
N ILE A 190 -4.01 -13.19 -4.89
CA ILE A 190 -3.87 -11.72 -4.81
C ILE A 190 -5.19 -11.06 -4.39
N GLN A 191 -6.31 -11.42 -5.03
CA GLN A 191 -7.63 -10.83 -4.77
C GLN A 191 -8.06 -11.00 -3.32
N LYS A 192 -7.73 -12.14 -2.69
CA LYS A 192 -8.07 -12.42 -1.29
C LYS A 192 -7.21 -11.68 -0.27
N CYS A 193 -6.02 -11.22 -0.66
CA CYS A 193 -5.05 -10.59 0.22
C CYS A 193 -4.91 -9.07 -0.01
N ALA A 194 -5.94 -8.40 -0.53
CA ALA A 194 -5.88 -6.95 -0.74
C ALA A 194 -5.95 -6.20 0.61
N ALA A 195 -4.79 -5.73 1.10
CA ALA A 195 -4.67 -4.89 2.29
C ALA A 195 -4.02 -3.54 1.94
N ASP A 196 -4.45 -2.49 2.63
CA ASP A 196 -3.89 -1.14 2.49
C ASP A 196 -2.55 -1.03 3.23
N HIS A 197 -1.50 -0.65 2.50
CA HIS A 197 -0.19 -0.37 3.08
C HIS A 197 -0.01 1.14 3.29
N VAL A 198 0.22 1.55 4.54
CA VAL A 198 0.62 2.92 4.89
C VAL A 198 2.11 2.91 5.20
N ALA A 199 2.87 3.72 4.47
CA ALA A 199 4.27 3.97 4.79
C ALA A 199 4.35 4.80 6.07
N GLU A 200 5.05 4.29 7.09
CA GLU A 200 5.31 5.05 8.32
C GLU A 200 6.45 6.06 8.15
N THR A 201 6.34 7.18 8.86
CA THR A 201 7.28 8.30 8.81
C THR A 201 8.44 8.06 9.79
N THR A 202 9.66 8.50 9.42
CA THR A 202 10.88 8.42 10.24
C THR A 202 10.88 9.34 11.46
N VAL A 203 9.91 10.25 11.56
CA VAL A 203 9.74 11.16 12.69
C VAL A 203 8.42 10.88 13.38
N THR A 204 8.46 10.91 14.70
CA THR A 204 7.25 10.78 15.52
C THR A 204 7.04 12.09 16.27
N VAL A 205 5.88 12.72 16.04
CA VAL A 205 5.52 13.99 16.67
C VAL A 205 4.69 13.70 17.91
N VAL A 206 5.10 14.22 19.05
CA VAL A 206 4.34 14.17 20.30
C VAL A 206 3.78 15.56 20.59
N ASN A 207 2.46 15.64 20.71
CA ASN A 207 1.76 16.88 21.01
C ASN A 207 1.81 17.16 22.52
N LEU A 208 2.15 18.39 22.88
CA LEU A 208 2.19 18.88 24.26
C LEU A 208 0.92 19.67 24.58
N PRO A 209 0.42 19.62 25.83
CA PRO A 209 -0.77 20.37 26.22
C PRO A 209 -0.56 21.88 26.36
N ASN A 210 0.69 22.34 26.53
CA ASN A 210 1.08 23.75 26.61
C ASN A 210 2.62 23.91 26.58
N ASP A 211 3.09 25.14 26.37
CA ASP A 211 4.52 25.48 26.38
C ASP A 211 5.18 25.37 27.78
N GLU A 212 4.40 25.41 28.87
CA GLU A 212 4.93 25.14 30.21
C GLU A 212 5.46 23.71 30.31
N MET A 213 4.74 22.75 29.71
CA MET A 213 5.17 21.35 29.62
C MET A 213 6.46 21.22 28.79
N LYS A 214 6.57 21.98 27.70
CA LYS A 214 7.79 22.07 26.87
C LYS A 214 8.99 22.49 27.74
N GLY A 215 8.82 23.52 28.56
CA GLY A 215 9.85 23.98 29.52
C GLY A 215 10.23 22.93 30.57
N ARG A 216 9.27 22.16 31.08
CA ARG A 216 9.51 21.07 32.04
C ARG A 216 10.24 19.87 31.41
N ILE A 217 9.95 19.55 30.15
CA ILE A 217 10.63 18.50 29.37
C ILE A 217 12.09 18.86 29.13
N ILE A 218 12.39 20.12 28.78
CA ILE A 218 13.78 20.61 28.67
C ILE A 218 14.46 20.54 30.05
N GLY A 219 13.80 21.08 31.07
CA GLY A 219 14.35 21.21 32.42
C GLY A 219 15.46 22.26 32.51
N ARG A 220 15.93 22.54 33.74
CA ARG A 220 17.03 23.51 33.95
C ARG A 220 18.30 23.00 33.25
N GLU A 221 18.90 23.84 32.40
CA GLU A 221 20.10 23.52 31.61
C GLU A 221 19.96 22.30 30.68
N GLY A 222 18.73 21.93 30.29
CA GLY A 222 18.50 20.76 29.45
C GLY A 222 18.70 19.43 30.19
N ARG A 223 18.71 19.43 31.53
CA ARG A 223 18.96 18.21 32.32
C ARG A 223 17.95 17.10 32.06
N ASN A 224 16.67 17.44 31.92
CA ASN A 224 15.60 16.46 31.78
C ASN A 224 15.63 15.84 30.38
N ILE A 225 15.72 16.67 29.34
CA ILE A 225 15.84 16.20 27.95
C ILE A 225 17.05 15.29 27.78
N ARG A 226 18.24 15.69 28.24
CA ARG A 226 19.45 14.85 28.19
C ARG A 226 19.31 13.53 28.93
N THR A 227 18.60 13.52 30.06
CA THR A 227 18.35 12.29 30.81
C THR A 227 17.49 11.33 30.00
N LEU A 228 16.41 11.83 29.38
CA LEU A 228 15.55 11.03 28.53
C LEU A 228 16.31 10.52 27.30
N GLU A 229 17.04 11.39 26.59
CA GLU A 229 17.87 11.04 25.42
C GLU A 229 18.92 9.98 25.77
N THR A 230 19.59 10.10 26.92
CA THR A 230 20.59 9.11 27.38
C THR A 230 19.95 7.75 27.69
N LEU A 231 18.76 7.74 28.29
CA LEU A 231 18.07 6.50 28.69
C LEU A 231 17.39 5.78 27.52
N THR A 232 16.91 6.52 26.52
CA THR A 232 16.21 5.96 25.35
C THR A 232 17.14 5.78 24.16
N GLY A 233 18.20 6.59 24.04
CA GLY A 233 19.08 6.67 22.87
C GLY A 233 18.41 7.33 21.66
N ILE A 234 17.44 8.22 21.89
CA ILE A 234 16.67 8.94 20.86
C ILE A 234 16.83 10.44 21.09
N ASP A 235 17.07 11.19 20.02
CA ASP A 235 17.23 12.65 20.07
C ASP A 235 15.87 13.33 20.09
N LEU A 236 15.71 14.31 20.98
CA LEU A 236 14.49 15.10 21.10
C LEU A 236 14.71 16.47 20.47
N ILE A 237 14.10 16.70 19.30
CA ILE A 237 14.19 17.99 18.62
C ILE A 237 13.04 18.87 19.11
N ILE A 238 13.41 19.95 19.79
CA ILE A 238 12.52 20.98 20.28
C ILE A 238 12.82 22.26 19.51
N ASP A 239 11.96 22.61 18.54
CA ASP A 239 12.08 23.79 17.68
C ASP A 239 11.05 24.86 18.06
N ASP A 240 10.98 25.97 17.32
CA ASP A 240 10.01 27.08 17.48
C ASP A 240 8.55 26.66 17.20
N THR A 241 8.32 25.40 16.81
CA THR A 241 6.95 24.85 16.68
C THR A 241 6.28 24.84 18.06
N PRO A 242 5.13 25.53 18.23
CA PRO A 242 4.41 25.54 19.49
C PRO A 242 3.83 24.16 19.78
N GLU A 243 3.77 23.79 21.07
CA GLU A 243 3.04 22.60 21.54
C GLU A 243 3.45 21.25 20.91
N ALA A 244 4.66 21.11 20.36
CA ALA A 244 5.14 19.85 19.77
C ALA A 244 6.60 19.55 20.10
N VAL A 245 6.91 18.26 20.24
CA VAL A 245 8.28 17.71 20.34
C VAL A 245 8.45 16.62 19.29
N ILE A 246 9.56 16.68 18.56
CA ILE A 246 9.86 15.72 17.51
C ILE A 246 10.87 14.70 18.03
N LEU A 247 10.52 13.41 17.96
CA LEU A 247 11.42 12.30 18.29
C LEU A 247 12.16 11.86 17.03
N SER A 248 13.48 11.96 17.06
CA SER A 248 14.37 11.61 15.95
C SER A 248 15.33 10.50 16.37
N GLY A 249 15.42 9.44 15.56
CA GLY A 249 16.35 8.35 15.81
C GLY A 249 16.12 7.18 14.86
N PHE A 250 17.15 6.38 14.61
CA PHE A 250 17.09 5.29 13.62
C PHE A 250 16.39 4.03 14.13
N ASP A 251 16.44 3.77 15.43
CA ASP A 251 15.80 2.59 16.05
C ASP A 251 14.32 2.90 16.35
N PRO A 252 13.37 2.26 15.64
CA PRO A 252 11.94 2.53 15.77
C PRO A 252 11.37 2.03 17.11
N ILE A 253 11.95 0.96 17.69
CA ILE A 253 11.51 0.43 18.99
C ILE A 253 11.92 1.41 20.09
N ARG A 254 13.16 1.92 20.05
CA ARG A 254 13.61 2.95 21.00
C ARG A 254 12.80 4.24 20.85
N ARG A 255 12.44 4.62 19.62
CA ARG A 255 11.57 5.79 19.36
C ARG A 255 10.19 5.62 19.98
N GLU A 256 9.62 4.42 19.89
CA GLU A 256 8.34 4.09 20.52
C GLU A 256 8.41 4.10 22.05
N VAL A 257 9.48 3.55 22.63
CA VAL A 257 9.75 3.64 24.07
C VAL A 257 9.82 5.11 24.52
N ALA A 258 10.52 5.96 23.76
CA ALA A 258 10.62 7.39 24.05
C ALA A 258 9.25 8.09 23.96
N ARG A 259 8.43 7.75 22.96
CA ARG A 259 7.07 8.27 22.79
C ARG A 259 6.18 7.97 23.99
N ILE A 260 6.08 6.69 24.36
CA ILE A 260 5.24 6.25 25.48
C ILE A 260 5.77 6.81 26.81
N ALA A 261 7.09 6.85 27.00
CA ALA A 261 7.68 7.46 28.20
C ALA A 261 7.32 8.96 28.29
N LEU A 262 7.38 9.69 27.18
CA LEU A 262 7.05 11.11 27.13
C LEU A 262 5.56 11.36 27.40
N GLU A 263 4.66 10.57 26.79
CA GLU A 263 3.22 10.65 27.04
C GLU A 263 2.87 10.41 28.51
N LYS A 264 3.51 9.43 29.15
CA LYS A 264 3.33 9.16 30.59
C LYS A 264 3.85 10.29 31.48
N LEU A 265 5.00 10.87 31.13
CA LEU A 265 5.57 12.02 31.84
C LEU A 265 4.67 13.25 31.73
N ILE A 266 4.07 13.49 30.56
CA ILE A 266 3.09 14.56 30.33
C ILE A 266 1.84 14.33 31.17
N ALA A 267 1.31 13.10 31.18
CA ALA A 267 0.12 12.75 31.95
C ALA A 267 0.30 12.89 33.47
N ASP A 268 1.50 12.59 33.99
CA ASP A 268 1.83 12.76 35.42
C ASP A 268 2.21 14.21 35.78
N GLY A 269 2.64 15.01 34.81
CA GLY A 269 2.99 16.44 34.98
C GLY A 269 4.26 16.71 35.79
N ARG A 270 4.93 15.67 36.31
CA ARG A 270 6.18 15.75 37.07
C ARG A 270 7.35 15.21 36.25
N ILE A 271 8.29 16.09 35.91
CA ILE A 271 9.43 15.74 35.05
C ILE A 271 10.73 16.05 35.78
N HIS A 272 11.37 15.00 36.30
CA HIS A 272 12.69 15.04 36.93
C HIS A 272 13.42 13.71 36.70
N PRO A 273 14.77 13.64 36.82
CA PRO A 273 15.55 12.47 36.38
C PRO A 273 15.07 11.12 36.91
N ALA A 274 14.84 11.00 38.22
CA ALA A 274 14.36 9.74 38.81
C ALA A 274 12.98 9.30 38.27
N ARG A 275 12.11 10.25 37.91
CA ARG A 275 10.79 9.93 37.35
C ARG A 275 10.90 9.55 35.87
N ILE A 276 11.79 10.21 35.14
CA ILE A 276 12.11 9.87 33.75
C ILE A 276 12.60 8.43 33.69
N GLU A 277 13.53 8.04 34.56
CA GLU A 277 14.03 6.66 34.65
C GLU A 277 12.91 5.65 34.91
N GLU A 278 12.03 5.93 35.87
CA GLU A 278 10.88 5.08 36.16
C GLU A 278 9.90 4.97 34.98
N MET A 279 9.60 6.08 34.29
CA MET A 279 8.68 6.09 33.15
C MET A 279 9.28 5.38 31.94
N VAL A 280 10.58 5.53 31.69
CA VAL A 280 11.28 4.80 30.61
C VAL A 280 11.25 3.29 30.87
N GLU A 281 11.51 2.83 32.09
CA GLU A 281 11.45 1.41 32.44
C GLU A 281 10.03 0.83 32.28
N LYS A 282 9.01 1.61 32.68
CA LYS A 282 7.60 1.24 32.45
C LYS A 282 7.24 1.21 30.96
N ALA A 283 7.74 2.17 30.17
CA ALA A 283 7.53 2.21 28.73
C ALA A 283 8.20 1.02 28.03
N ARG A 284 9.43 0.66 28.42
CA ARG A 284 10.12 -0.54 27.90
C ARG A 284 9.28 -1.80 28.08
N LYS A 285 8.79 -2.05 29.30
CA LYS A 285 7.94 -3.21 29.60
C LYS A 285 6.63 -3.21 28.81
N GLU A 286 6.04 -2.04 28.60
CA GLU A 286 4.80 -1.91 27.82
C GLU A 286 5.05 -2.17 26.34
N VAL A 287 6.11 -1.61 25.77
CA VAL A 287 6.51 -1.88 24.37
C VAL A 287 6.82 -3.37 24.18
N ASP A 288 7.51 -4.02 25.11
CA ASP A 288 7.78 -5.46 25.04
C ASP A 288 6.49 -6.30 25.04
N ASN A 289 5.47 -5.90 25.82
CA ASN A 289 4.16 -6.55 25.82
C ASN A 289 3.42 -6.32 24.50
N ILE A 290 3.41 -5.08 23.99
CA ILE A 290 2.80 -4.72 22.70
C ILE A 290 3.46 -5.51 21.55
N ILE A 291 4.80 -5.59 21.54
CA ILE A 291 5.56 -6.41 20.60
C ILE A 291 5.07 -7.85 20.64
N LYS A 292 4.99 -8.43 21.84
CA LYS A 292 4.52 -9.81 22.00
C LYS A 292 3.08 -9.98 21.48
N GLU A 293 2.18 -9.06 21.79
CA GLU A 293 0.79 -9.06 21.32
C GLU A 293 0.71 -9.02 19.78
N TYR A 294 1.50 -8.17 19.11
CA TYR A 294 1.57 -8.14 17.63
C TYR A 294 2.01 -9.49 17.05
N GLY A 295 3.01 -10.14 17.66
CA GLY A 295 3.46 -11.47 17.24
C GLY A 295 2.39 -12.55 17.43
N GLU A 296 1.68 -12.53 18.57
CA GLU A 296 0.59 -13.47 18.85
C GLU A 296 -0.58 -13.26 17.89
N GLN A 297 -0.92 -11.99 17.59
CA GLN A 297 -1.95 -11.63 16.63
C GLN A 297 -1.59 -12.11 15.21
N ALA A 298 -0.36 -11.90 14.76
CA ALA A 298 0.10 -12.35 13.45
C ALA A 298 0.03 -13.88 13.30
N ALA A 299 0.45 -14.62 14.34
CA ALA A 299 0.34 -16.07 14.38
C ALA A 299 -1.12 -16.54 14.37
N PHE A 300 -2.00 -15.85 15.09
CA PHE A 300 -3.43 -16.15 15.13
C PHE A 300 -4.11 -15.89 13.78
N GLU A 301 -3.89 -14.72 13.19
CA GLU A 301 -4.49 -14.28 11.91
C GLU A 301 -4.07 -15.19 10.74
N THR A 302 -2.83 -15.67 10.75
CA THR A 302 -2.34 -16.60 9.72
C THR A 302 -2.77 -18.05 9.97
N GLY A 303 -3.21 -18.37 11.20
CA GLY A 303 -3.56 -19.73 11.63
C GLY A 303 -2.34 -20.61 11.88
N VAL A 304 -1.18 -20.01 12.19
CA VAL A 304 0.07 -20.71 12.50
C VAL A 304 0.21 -20.85 14.01
N HIS A 305 0.07 -22.08 14.52
CA HIS A 305 0.12 -22.35 15.95
C HIS A 305 1.43 -23.02 16.38
N GLY A 306 1.76 -22.92 17.68
CA GLY A 306 2.91 -23.63 18.25
C GLY A 306 4.27 -23.06 17.82
N ILE A 307 4.34 -21.76 17.55
CA ILE A 307 5.62 -21.04 17.39
C ILE A 307 6.22 -20.83 18.78
N HIS A 308 7.56 -20.96 18.89
CA HIS A 308 8.26 -20.73 20.16
C HIS A 308 8.03 -19.29 20.68
N PRO A 309 7.83 -19.06 22.00
CA PRO A 309 7.54 -17.72 22.53
C PRO A 309 8.56 -16.64 22.17
N GLU A 310 9.85 -16.99 22.07
CA GLU A 310 10.88 -16.05 21.63
C GLU A 310 10.78 -15.71 20.13
N LEU A 311 10.36 -16.65 19.28
CA LEU A 311 10.08 -16.37 17.87
C LEU A 311 8.83 -15.48 17.72
N ILE A 312 7.83 -15.66 18.58
CA ILE A 312 6.66 -14.77 18.64
C ILE A 312 7.08 -13.33 18.96
N LYS A 313 7.98 -13.12 19.93
CA LYS A 313 8.50 -11.78 20.22
C LYS A 313 9.27 -11.19 19.04
N LEU A 314 10.13 -11.98 18.39
CA LEU A 314 10.87 -11.53 17.21
C LEU A 314 9.93 -11.18 16.05
N LEU A 315 8.89 -11.98 15.83
CA LEU A 315 7.85 -11.72 14.84
C LEU A 315 7.16 -10.38 15.14
N GLY A 316 6.80 -10.14 16.39
CA GLY A 316 6.26 -8.86 16.85
C GLY A 316 7.16 -7.66 16.60
N ARG A 317 8.48 -7.82 16.75
CA ARG A 317 9.45 -6.74 16.48
C ARG A 317 9.42 -6.29 15.03
N LEU A 318 9.06 -7.17 14.09
CA LEU A 318 8.90 -6.81 12.67
C LEU A 318 7.82 -5.74 12.45
N ASN A 319 6.89 -5.54 13.40
CA ASN A 319 5.90 -4.47 13.32
C ASN A 319 6.56 -3.08 13.35
N TYR A 320 7.72 -2.96 13.99
CA TYR A 320 8.46 -1.70 14.03
C TYR A 320 9.49 -1.62 12.90
N ARG A 321 9.65 -2.67 12.09
CA ARG A 321 10.61 -2.71 10.99
C ARG A 321 9.92 -2.35 9.68
N THR A 322 10.56 -1.46 8.92
CA THR A 322 10.16 -1.13 7.56
C THR A 322 11.25 -1.56 6.59
N SER A 323 10.86 -2.20 5.50
CA SER A 323 11.73 -2.59 4.39
C SER A 323 11.10 -2.11 3.08
N TYR A 324 11.86 -1.40 2.26
CA TYR A 324 11.38 -0.81 1.01
C TYR A 324 10.08 0.03 1.13
N GLY A 325 9.83 0.63 2.30
CA GLY A 325 8.62 1.42 2.56
C GLY A 325 7.39 0.62 3.02
N GLN A 326 7.52 -0.70 3.20
CA GLN A 326 6.49 -1.58 3.75
C GLN A 326 6.83 -2.04 5.16
N ASN A 327 5.80 -2.16 5.99
CA ASN A 327 5.92 -2.79 7.31
C ASN A 327 6.21 -4.30 7.15
N VAL A 328 7.29 -4.79 7.77
CA VAL A 328 7.77 -6.16 7.55
C VAL A 328 6.85 -7.20 8.17
N LEU A 329 6.20 -6.91 9.31
CA LEU A 329 5.22 -7.84 9.90
C LEU A 329 4.00 -8.00 9.00
N LYS A 330 3.45 -6.90 8.50
CA LYS A 330 2.30 -6.94 7.58
C LYS A 330 2.64 -7.69 6.29
N HIS A 331 3.82 -7.43 5.75
CA HIS A 331 4.35 -8.17 4.60
C HIS A 331 4.43 -9.67 4.91
N SER A 332 4.99 -10.06 6.05
CA SER A 332 5.10 -11.47 6.46
C SER A 332 3.73 -12.16 6.62
N ILE A 333 2.72 -11.46 7.15
CA ILE A 333 1.33 -11.96 7.23
C ILE A 333 0.75 -12.17 5.83
N GLU A 334 0.94 -11.21 4.92
CA GLU A 334 0.48 -11.29 3.54
C GLU A 334 1.14 -12.46 2.80
N VAL A 335 2.46 -12.62 2.91
CA VAL A 335 3.21 -13.74 2.32
C VAL A 335 2.68 -15.07 2.86
N ALA A 336 2.42 -15.19 4.15
CA ALA A 336 1.82 -16.38 4.73
C ALA A 336 0.44 -16.70 4.15
N HIS A 337 -0.43 -15.70 3.99
CA HIS A 337 -1.76 -15.90 3.40
C HIS A 337 -1.67 -16.30 1.92
N ILE A 338 -0.87 -15.60 1.11
CA ILE A 338 -0.70 -15.89 -0.32
C ILE A 338 -0.12 -17.30 -0.50
N ALA A 339 0.95 -17.65 0.22
CA ALA A 339 1.56 -18.97 0.18
C ALA A 339 0.56 -20.06 0.59
N GLY A 340 -0.24 -19.82 1.64
CA GLY A 340 -1.27 -20.74 2.10
C GLY A 340 -2.41 -20.96 1.09
N ILE A 341 -2.85 -19.90 0.39
CA ILE A 341 -3.88 -20.02 -0.65
C ILE A 341 -3.33 -20.79 -1.85
N MET A 342 -2.14 -20.43 -2.34
CA MET A 342 -1.51 -21.15 -3.45
C MET A 342 -1.31 -22.63 -3.13
N ALA A 343 -0.84 -22.95 -1.91
CA ALA A 343 -0.68 -24.33 -1.46
C ALA A 343 -2.00 -25.10 -1.47
N ALA A 344 -3.10 -24.48 -1.03
CA ALA A 344 -4.42 -25.10 -1.03
C ALA A 344 -4.91 -25.43 -2.45
N GLU A 345 -4.72 -24.51 -3.41
CA GLU A 345 -5.18 -24.70 -4.79
C GLU A 345 -4.40 -25.79 -5.54
N ILE A 346 -3.11 -25.97 -5.24
CA ILE A 346 -2.27 -26.99 -5.91
C ILE A 346 -2.13 -28.31 -5.12
N GLY A 347 -2.72 -28.39 -3.91
CA GLY A 347 -2.67 -29.57 -3.06
C GLY A 347 -1.35 -29.79 -2.30
N ALA A 348 -0.59 -28.73 -2.03
CA ALA A 348 0.62 -28.74 -1.21
C ALA A 348 0.33 -28.55 0.30
N ASP A 349 1.34 -28.65 1.17
CA ASP A 349 1.14 -28.47 2.62
C ASP A 349 0.89 -26.99 2.99
N ILE A 350 -0.39 -26.68 3.23
CA ILE A 350 -0.86 -25.35 3.63
C ILE A 350 -0.22 -24.88 4.94
N ARG A 351 -0.02 -25.77 5.92
CA ARG A 351 0.50 -25.39 7.25
C ARG A 351 1.98 -25.04 7.15
N LEU A 352 2.73 -25.83 6.38
CA LEU A 352 4.14 -25.59 6.14
C LEU A 352 4.36 -24.29 5.36
N ALA A 353 3.62 -24.10 4.26
CA ALA A 353 3.69 -22.88 3.45
C ALA A 353 3.37 -21.60 4.26
N LYS A 354 2.31 -21.63 5.07
CA LYS A 354 1.96 -20.51 5.97
C LYS A 354 3.02 -20.23 7.02
N ARG A 355 3.56 -21.28 7.66
CA ARG A 355 4.56 -21.14 8.72
C ARG A 355 5.88 -20.61 8.18
N ALA A 356 6.34 -21.15 7.05
CA ALA A 356 7.54 -20.65 6.37
C ALA A 356 7.33 -19.23 5.84
N GLY A 357 6.17 -18.92 5.24
CA GLY A 357 5.84 -17.58 4.77
C GLY A 357 5.79 -16.53 5.89
N LEU A 358 5.24 -16.86 7.06
CA LEU A 358 5.19 -15.95 8.20
C LEU A 358 6.58 -15.66 8.80
N LEU A 359 7.45 -16.66 8.79
CA LEU A 359 8.78 -16.59 9.39
C LEU A 359 9.87 -16.23 8.38
N HIS A 360 9.52 -15.96 7.11
CA HIS A 360 10.51 -15.89 6.04
C HIS A 360 11.54 -14.77 6.29
N ASP A 361 11.06 -13.66 6.84
CA ASP A 361 11.80 -12.44 7.10
C ASP A 361 12.20 -12.27 8.59
N ILE A 362 12.10 -13.32 9.41
CA ILE A 362 12.32 -13.23 10.87
C ILE A 362 13.72 -12.73 11.23
N GLY A 363 14.72 -12.93 10.35
CA GLY A 363 16.07 -12.41 10.56
C GLY A 363 16.15 -10.89 10.58
N LYS A 364 15.21 -10.17 9.95
CA LYS A 364 15.13 -8.70 10.00
C LYS A 364 14.72 -8.15 11.38
N ALA A 365 14.24 -9.00 12.28
CA ALA A 365 13.85 -8.63 13.63
C ALA A 365 15.06 -8.40 14.57
N VAL A 366 16.23 -8.92 14.18
CA VAL A 366 17.47 -8.79 14.93
C VAL A 366 18.31 -7.72 14.25
N ASP A 367 18.64 -6.68 15.00
CA ASP A 367 19.42 -5.54 14.52
C ASP A 367 20.86 -5.94 14.13
N HIS A 368 21.60 -5.02 13.50
CA HIS A 368 22.94 -5.18 12.91
C HIS A 368 24.08 -5.56 13.89
N GLU A 369 23.77 -6.12 15.06
CA GLU A 369 24.76 -6.61 16.03
C GLU A 369 25.29 -8.01 15.67
N MET A 370 24.61 -8.75 14.79
CA MET A 370 25.07 -10.04 14.29
C MET A 370 25.61 -9.91 12.85
N GLU A 371 26.81 -10.44 12.63
CA GLU A 371 27.38 -10.58 11.28
C GLU A 371 26.61 -11.66 10.50
N GLY A 372 26.19 -11.35 9.28
CA GLY A 372 25.49 -12.26 8.37
C GLY A 372 24.34 -11.60 7.61
N THR A 373 23.83 -12.26 6.58
CA THR A 373 22.59 -11.83 5.91
C THR A 373 21.37 -12.14 6.79
N HIS A 374 20.25 -11.45 6.59
CA HIS A 374 19.04 -11.74 7.38
C HIS A 374 18.51 -13.17 7.12
N VAL A 375 18.84 -13.77 5.97
CA VAL A 375 18.56 -15.18 5.67
C VAL A 375 19.37 -16.10 6.60
N GLU A 376 20.68 -15.88 6.71
CA GLU A 376 21.57 -16.67 7.59
C GLU A 376 21.15 -16.54 9.06
N ILE A 377 20.91 -15.30 9.51
CA ILE A 377 20.43 -15.01 10.87
C ILE A 377 19.08 -15.70 11.11
N GLY A 378 18.14 -15.60 10.15
CA GLY A 378 16.86 -16.29 10.22
C GLY A 378 17.03 -17.80 10.38
N MET A 379 17.93 -18.42 9.61
CA MET A 379 18.13 -19.88 9.64
C MET A 379 18.65 -20.31 11.01
N ASP A 380 19.58 -19.55 11.57
CA ASP A 380 20.17 -19.84 12.87
C ASP A 380 19.16 -19.63 14.01
N LEU A 381 18.32 -18.60 13.94
CA LEU A 381 17.22 -18.37 14.88
C LEU A 381 16.23 -19.54 14.87
N LEU A 382 15.75 -19.92 13.69
CA LEU A 382 14.78 -21.02 13.55
C LEU A 382 15.37 -22.35 14.04
N LYS A 383 16.64 -22.66 13.71
CA LYS A 383 17.34 -23.85 14.23
C LYS A 383 17.49 -23.80 15.75
N ARG A 384 17.89 -22.66 16.32
CA ARG A 384 18.07 -22.46 17.76
C ARG A 384 16.78 -22.74 18.53
N TYR A 385 15.64 -22.30 17.99
CA TYR A 385 14.32 -22.51 18.58
C TYR A 385 13.60 -23.77 18.09
N LYS A 386 14.33 -24.71 17.46
CA LYS A 386 13.88 -26.06 17.09
C LYS A 386 12.72 -26.10 16.10
N GLU A 387 12.67 -25.17 15.15
CA GLU A 387 11.76 -25.26 14.01
C GLU A 387 12.14 -26.41 13.06
N SER A 388 11.18 -26.86 12.25
CA SER A 388 11.40 -28.01 11.36
C SER A 388 12.37 -27.67 10.23
N LYS A 389 13.10 -28.67 9.73
CA LYS A 389 14.08 -28.48 8.65
C LYS A 389 13.43 -27.97 7.37
N GLU A 390 12.21 -28.41 7.12
CA GLU A 390 11.41 -28.03 5.95
C GLU A 390 10.98 -26.56 6.02
N VAL A 391 10.62 -26.05 7.20
CA VAL A 391 10.32 -24.62 7.41
C VAL A 391 11.58 -23.78 7.24
N VAL A 392 12.71 -24.22 7.81
CA VAL A 392 14.00 -23.54 7.67
C VAL A 392 14.43 -23.49 6.20
N HIS A 393 14.26 -24.58 5.46
CA HIS A 393 14.59 -24.66 4.04
C HIS A 393 13.69 -23.76 3.20
N ALA A 394 12.36 -23.86 3.36
CA ALA A 394 11.42 -23.02 2.62
C ALA A 394 11.58 -21.52 2.92
N MET A 395 11.97 -21.17 4.15
CA MET A 395 12.39 -19.81 4.46
C MET A 395 13.66 -19.43 3.69
N SER A 396 14.71 -20.26 3.70
CA SER A 396 16.02 -19.88 3.15
C SER A 396 16.02 -19.53 1.64
N THR A 397 15.01 -19.95 0.89
CA THR A 397 14.96 -19.82 -0.58
C THR A 397 14.30 -18.53 -1.06
N HIS A 398 13.72 -17.70 -0.18
CA HIS A 398 12.91 -16.55 -0.61
C HIS A 398 13.70 -15.50 -1.42
N HIS A 399 14.99 -15.31 -1.13
CA HIS A 399 15.88 -14.45 -1.92
C HIS A 399 16.58 -15.13 -3.11
N GLY A 400 16.41 -16.45 -3.27
CA GLY A 400 17.11 -17.22 -4.31
C GLY A 400 18.55 -17.58 -3.98
N ASP A 401 19.03 -17.34 -2.75
CA ASP A 401 20.36 -17.74 -2.29
C ASP A 401 20.52 -19.27 -2.19
N TYR A 402 19.39 -19.97 -2.00
CA TYR A 402 19.31 -21.42 -1.94
C TYR A 402 18.28 -21.93 -2.95
N GLU A 403 18.56 -23.08 -3.56
CA GLU A 403 17.66 -23.68 -4.54
C GLU A 403 16.43 -24.33 -3.84
N PRO A 404 15.21 -24.03 -4.30
CA PRO A 404 14.00 -24.63 -3.73
C PRO A 404 13.88 -26.10 -4.13
N GLN A 405 13.99 -26.98 -3.12
CA GLN A 405 13.86 -28.43 -3.24
C GLN A 405 12.43 -28.95 -3.03
N THR A 406 11.54 -28.10 -2.52
CA THR A 406 10.14 -28.45 -2.19
C THR A 406 9.17 -27.48 -2.85
N ILE A 407 7.93 -27.93 -3.05
CA ILE A 407 6.87 -27.10 -3.64
C ILE A 407 6.60 -25.90 -2.74
N GLU A 408 6.57 -26.10 -1.43
CA GLU A 408 6.32 -25.05 -0.45
C GLU A 408 7.41 -23.98 -0.46
N ALA A 409 8.68 -24.34 -0.68
CA ALA A 409 9.77 -23.38 -0.86
C ALA A 409 9.54 -22.49 -2.09
N VAL A 410 9.12 -23.09 -3.22
CA VAL A 410 8.76 -22.33 -4.44
C VAL A 410 7.58 -21.40 -4.17
N LEU A 411 6.57 -21.87 -3.43
CA LEU A 411 5.38 -21.07 -3.09
C LEU A 411 5.71 -19.88 -2.18
N VAL A 412 6.59 -20.05 -1.19
CA VAL A 412 7.03 -18.96 -0.31
C VAL A 412 7.80 -17.91 -1.11
N THR A 413 8.74 -18.32 -1.95
CA THR A 413 9.47 -17.40 -2.85
C THR A 413 8.51 -16.67 -3.81
N ALA A 414 7.52 -17.36 -4.37
CA ALA A 414 6.51 -16.73 -5.21
C ALA A 414 5.63 -15.73 -4.43
N ALA A 415 5.23 -16.09 -3.22
CA ALA A 415 4.39 -15.24 -2.36
C ALA A 415 5.12 -13.96 -1.94
N ASP A 416 6.40 -14.05 -1.58
CA ASP A 416 7.27 -12.91 -1.29
C ASP A 416 7.35 -11.96 -2.49
N ALA A 417 7.69 -12.50 -3.67
CA ALA A 417 7.76 -11.72 -4.90
C ALA A 417 6.42 -11.02 -5.24
N ILE A 418 5.28 -11.70 -5.03
CA ILE A 418 3.95 -11.12 -5.26
C ILE A 418 3.66 -9.97 -4.28
N SER A 419 3.97 -10.14 -2.99
CA SER A 419 3.74 -9.08 -1.98
C SER A 419 4.66 -7.88 -2.23
N ALA A 420 5.91 -8.10 -2.62
CA ALA A 420 6.90 -7.06 -2.90
C ALA A 420 6.68 -6.29 -4.22
N ALA A 421 6.03 -6.90 -5.22
CA ALA A 421 5.84 -6.32 -6.56
C ALA A 421 4.57 -5.47 -6.72
N ARG A 422 3.73 -5.31 -5.68
CA ARG A 422 2.46 -4.56 -5.79
C ARG A 422 2.69 -3.06 -6.02
N PRO A 423 1.99 -2.40 -6.97
CA PRO A 423 2.06 -0.95 -7.15
C PRO A 423 1.66 -0.23 -5.86
N GLY A 424 2.54 0.66 -5.37
CA GLY A 424 2.40 1.31 -4.06
C GLY A 424 3.31 0.74 -2.96
N ALA A 425 3.83 -0.49 -3.11
CA ALA A 425 4.87 -1.08 -2.26
C ALA A 425 6.23 -0.42 -2.47
N ARG A 426 6.50 0.00 -3.71
CA ARG A 426 7.66 0.82 -4.07
C ARG A 426 7.14 2.20 -4.46
N ARG A 427 7.05 3.12 -3.50
CA ARG A 427 7.34 4.50 -3.86
C ARG A 427 8.81 4.50 -4.27
N GLU A 428 9.11 5.02 -5.46
CA GLU A 428 10.49 5.42 -5.75
C GLU A 428 11.05 6.12 -4.53
N THR A 429 12.20 5.66 -4.04
CA THR A 429 12.87 6.36 -2.95
C THR A 429 13.01 7.82 -3.39
N LEU A 430 12.77 8.76 -2.46
CA LEU A 430 12.92 10.18 -2.75
C LEU A 430 14.27 10.45 -3.45
N GLU A 431 15.31 9.69 -3.09
CA GLU A 431 16.61 9.69 -3.74
C GLU A 431 16.60 9.24 -5.21
N ALA A 432 15.92 8.14 -5.57
CA ALA A 432 15.83 7.71 -6.97
C ALA A 432 15.04 8.72 -7.81
N TYR A 433 14.00 9.31 -7.21
CA TYR A 433 13.23 10.39 -7.82
C TYR A 433 14.08 11.66 -8.00
N ILE A 434 14.83 12.09 -6.97
CA ILE A 434 15.77 13.23 -7.03
C ILE A 434 16.83 12.97 -8.10
N ARG A 435 17.50 11.82 -8.06
CA ARG A 435 18.51 11.45 -9.08
C ARG A 435 17.94 11.44 -10.49
N ARG A 436 16.67 11.08 -10.66
CA ARG A 436 16.00 11.14 -11.96
C ARG A 436 15.77 12.57 -12.42
N LEU A 437 15.31 13.46 -11.53
CA LEU A 437 15.16 14.88 -11.85
C LEU A 437 16.52 15.53 -12.14
N GLU A 438 17.53 15.24 -11.33
CA GLU A 438 18.90 15.70 -11.55
C GLU A 438 19.43 15.24 -12.91
N LYS A 439 19.20 13.99 -13.29
CA LYS A 439 19.63 13.46 -14.58
C LYS A 439 18.85 14.07 -15.76
N LEU A 440 17.55 14.38 -15.59
CA LEU A 440 16.77 15.13 -16.57
C LEU A 440 17.34 16.54 -16.79
N GLU A 441 17.67 17.23 -15.71
CA GLU A 441 18.30 18.55 -15.75
C GLU A 441 19.72 18.50 -16.31
N GLU A 442 20.51 17.47 -15.98
CA GLU A 442 21.85 17.25 -16.52
C GLU A 442 21.82 17.04 -18.04
N ILE A 443 20.91 16.20 -18.55
CA ILE A 443 20.72 16.00 -19.99
C ILE A 443 20.39 17.33 -20.66
N ALA A 444 19.44 18.10 -20.12
CA ALA A 444 19.08 19.39 -20.69
C ALA A 444 20.23 20.41 -20.65
N ASN A 445 20.96 20.50 -19.53
CA ASN A 445 22.08 21.42 -19.36
C ASN A 445 23.32 21.04 -20.19
N SER A 446 23.39 19.80 -20.72
CA SER A 446 24.48 19.35 -21.59
C SER A 446 24.44 19.94 -23.00
N TYR A 447 23.33 20.54 -23.41
CA TYR A 447 23.18 21.14 -24.75
C TYR A 447 23.70 22.57 -24.79
N GLU A 448 24.43 22.90 -25.86
CA GLU A 448 24.96 24.23 -26.08
C GLU A 448 23.83 25.26 -26.29
N GLY A 449 23.93 26.42 -25.63
CA GLY A 449 22.90 27.47 -25.69
C GLY A 449 21.82 27.41 -24.60
N VAL A 450 21.79 26.34 -23.79
CA VAL A 450 20.95 26.28 -22.59
C VAL A 450 21.56 27.13 -21.46
N ASP A 451 20.73 27.97 -20.83
CA ASP A 451 21.11 28.75 -19.66
C ASP A 451 20.74 28.00 -18.36
N LYS A 452 19.49 27.54 -18.26
CA LYS A 452 18.96 26.81 -17.10
C LYS A 452 17.88 25.82 -17.51
N SER A 453 17.78 24.72 -16.80
CA SER A 453 16.66 23.77 -16.92
C SER A 453 16.01 23.50 -15.57
N PHE A 454 14.72 23.22 -15.59
CA PHE A 454 13.92 22.93 -14.40
C PHE A 454 12.96 21.78 -14.71
N ALA A 455 13.04 20.70 -13.94
CA ALA A 455 12.04 19.64 -13.98
C ALA A 455 10.83 20.02 -13.08
N ILE A 456 9.65 20.14 -13.68
CA ILE A 456 8.39 20.60 -13.07
C ILE A 456 7.34 19.47 -13.16
N GLN A 457 6.24 19.59 -12.39
CA GLN A 457 5.13 18.64 -12.39
C GLN A 457 5.56 17.21 -12.08
N ALA A 458 6.36 17.07 -11.03
CA ALA A 458 6.96 15.82 -10.64
C ALA A 458 7.78 15.12 -11.74
N GLY A 459 8.46 15.90 -12.60
CA GLY A 459 9.29 15.41 -13.70
C GLY A 459 8.51 15.07 -14.97
N ARG A 460 7.21 15.38 -15.04
CA ARG A 460 6.39 15.25 -16.28
C ARG A 460 6.53 16.43 -17.23
N GLU A 461 7.16 17.52 -16.82
CA GLU A 461 7.49 18.65 -17.67
C GLU A 461 8.92 19.09 -17.38
N ILE A 462 9.72 19.36 -18.41
CA ILE A 462 11.01 20.02 -18.26
C ILE A 462 10.96 21.36 -18.97
N ARG A 463 11.25 22.44 -18.23
CA ARG A 463 11.34 23.80 -18.75
C ARG A 463 12.79 24.20 -18.92
N ILE A 464 13.14 24.62 -20.12
CA ILE A 464 14.51 24.89 -20.52
C ILE A 464 14.57 26.34 -20.99
N MET A 465 15.37 27.16 -20.31
CA MET A 465 15.65 28.53 -20.70
C MET A 465 16.90 28.54 -21.56
N VAL A 466 16.79 29.11 -22.76
CA VAL A 466 17.92 29.23 -23.70
C VAL A 466 18.39 30.68 -23.81
N LYS A 467 19.67 30.86 -24.12
CA LYS A 467 20.28 32.17 -24.36
C LYS A 467 19.83 32.70 -25.73
N PRO A 468 19.07 33.81 -25.81
CA PRO A 468 18.52 34.31 -27.06
C PRO A 468 19.58 34.69 -28.11
N GLU A 469 20.81 34.91 -27.68
CA GLU A 469 21.97 35.26 -28.51
C GLU A 469 22.58 34.04 -29.23
N ASN A 470 22.40 32.84 -28.66
CA ASN A 470 23.04 31.62 -29.14
C ASN A 470 22.07 30.66 -29.84
N VAL A 471 20.76 30.81 -29.62
CA VAL A 471 19.73 29.92 -30.17
C VAL A 471 18.72 30.73 -30.97
N SER A 472 18.56 30.44 -32.26
CA SER A 472 17.56 31.07 -33.13
C SER A 472 16.17 30.45 -32.98
N ASP A 473 15.13 31.10 -33.50
CA ASP A 473 13.76 30.57 -33.42
C ASP A 473 13.59 29.24 -34.18
N GLU A 474 14.37 29.02 -35.24
CA GLU A 474 14.38 27.75 -35.97
C GLU A 474 15.09 26.65 -35.17
N ASP A 475 16.18 27.00 -34.46
CA ASP A 475 16.96 26.06 -33.66
C ASP A 475 16.18 25.53 -32.44
N ILE A 476 15.23 26.31 -31.90
CA ILE A 476 14.42 25.89 -30.73
C ILE A 476 13.63 24.60 -31.03
N HIS A 477 13.09 24.48 -32.24
CA HIS A 477 12.29 23.30 -32.62
C HIS A 477 13.17 22.05 -32.79
N LEU A 478 14.37 22.21 -33.34
CA LEU A 478 15.37 21.15 -33.47
C LEU A 478 15.87 20.71 -32.08
N LEU A 479 16.24 21.66 -31.24
CA LEU A 479 16.71 21.43 -29.88
C LEU A 479 15.66 20.67 -29.04
N ALA A 480 14.39 21.06 -29.12
CA ALA A 480 13.30 20.37 -28.42
C ALA A 480 13.15 18.92 -28.88
N ARG A 481 13.29 18.66 -30.19
CA ARG A 481 13.15 17.32 -30.76
C ARG A 481 14.33 16.42 -30.39
N ASP A 482 15.55 16.95 -30.42
CA ASP A 482 16.76 16.21 -30.08
C ASP A 482 16.81 15.89 -28.58
N MET A 483 16.45 16.84 -27.72
CA MET A 483 16.32 16.61 -26.28
C MET A 483 15.25 15.58 -25.96
N THR A 484 14.09 15.62 -26.64
CA THR A 484 13.02 14.63 -26.41
C THR A 484 13.50 13.22 -26.73
N LYS A 485 14.18 13.02 -27.87
CA LYS A 485 14.73 11.71 -28.24
C LYS A 485 15.77 11.21 -27.24
N ARG A 486 16.69 12.09 -26.83
CA ARG A 486 17.75 11.71 -25.89
C ARG A 486 17.21 11.35 -24.51
N ILE A 487 16.17 12.05 -24.06
CA ILE A 487 15.44 11.69 -22.83
C ILE A 487 14.75 10.33 -22.98
N GLU A 488 14.15 10.04 -24.14
CA GLU A 488 13.52 8.74 -24.43
C GLU A 488 14.53 7.58 -24.45
N ASP A 489 15.75 7.82 -24.95
CA ASP A 489 16.80 6.81 -25.04
C ASP A 489 17.56 6.59 -23.71
N GLU A 490 17.75 7.63 -22.89
CA GLU A 490 18.59 7.56 -21.68
C GLU A 490 17.80 7.39 -20.37
N LEU A 491 16.49 7.64 -20.37
CA LEU A 491 15.65 7.61 -19.17
C LEU A 491 14.37 6.79 -19.38
N GLU A 492 14.20 5.72 -18.60
CA GLU A 492 12.93 5.02 -18.50
C GLU A 492 11.93 5.85 -17.67
N TYR A 493 10.84 6.30 -18.30
CA TYR A 493 9.81 7.13 -17.65
C TYR A 493 8.40 6.56 -17.85
N PRO A 494 7.60 6.40 -16.79
CA PRO A 494 6.21 6.00 -16.91
C PRO A 494 5.33 7.16 -17.37
N GLY A 495 5.11 7.27 -18.69
CA GLY A 495 4.24 8.27 -19.31
C GLY A 495 4.98 9.20 -20.26
N GLN A 496 4.37 10.34 -20.57
CA GLN A 496 4.95 11.33 -21.48
C GLN A 496 5.59 12.48 -20.68
N ILE A 497 6.80 12.87 -21.08
CA ILE A 497 7.48 14.07 -20.58
C ILE A 497 7.27 15.20 -21.59
N LYS A 498 6.79 16.34 -21.11
CA LYS A 498 6.65 17.55 -21.92
C LYS A 498 7.94 18.37 -21.88
N VAL A 499 8.62 18.51 -23.02
CA VAL A 499 9.79 19.40 -23.15
C VAL A 499 9.32 20.79 -23.59
N SER A 500 9.58 21.80 -22.77
CA SER A 500 9.21 23.19 -23.04
C SER A 500 10.45 24.07 -23.07
N ILE A 501 10.82 24.53 -24.25
CA ILE A 501 11.95 25.46 -24.43
C ILE A 501 11.42 26.89 -24.49
N ILE A 502 12.02 27.78 -23.71
CA ILE A 502 11.64 29.19 -23.57
C ILE A 502 12.85 30.05 -23.92
N ARG A 503 12.67 30.88 -24.95
CA ARG A 503 13.59 31.95 -25.31
C ARG A 503 12.93 33.27 -24.94
N GLU A 504 13.55 34.03 -24.03
CA GLU A 504 12.99 35.29 -23.53
C GLU A 504 14.02 36.42 -23.64
N THR A 505 13.65 37.50 -24.32
CA THR A 505 14.44 38.75 -24.33
C THR A 505 13.71 39.79 -23.49
N ARG A 506 14.35 40.32 -22.46
CA ARG A 506 13.79 41.38 -21.59
C ARG A 506 14.46 42.71 -21.85
N ALA A 507 13.69 43.71 -22.28
CA ALA A 507 14.12 45.11 -22.32
C ALA A 507 13.43 45.86 -21.17
N ILE A 508 14.22 46.58 -20.36
CA ILE A 508 13.72 47.32 -19.21
C ILE A 508 14.18 48.78 -19.37
N GLU A 509 13.22 49.70 -19.50
CA GLU A 509 13.46 51.13 -19.48
C GLU A 509 12.78 51.75 -18.26
N TYR A 510 13.44 52.75 -17.67
CA TYR A 510 12.90 53.52 -16.55
C TYR A 510 12.63 54.94 -17.03
N ALA A 511 11.35 55.34 -17.03
CA ALA A 511 10.97 56.74 -17.26
C ALA A 511 11.28 57.57 -16.01
N LYS A 512 11.70 58.82 -16.21
CA LYS A 512 11.89 59.80 -15.13
C LYS A 512 10.68 60.70 -14.97
#